data_AF-A0A2A4CLV0-F1
#
_entry.id   AF-A0A2A4CLV0-F1
#
_cell.length_a   1.000
_cell.length_b   1.000
_cell.length_c   1.000
_cell.angle_alpha   90.00
_cell.angle_beta   90.00
_cell.angle_gamma   90.00
#
_symmetry.space_group_name_H-M   'P 1'
#
loop_
_entity.id
_entity.type
_entity.pdbx_description
1 polymer ?
#
loop_
_entity_poly.entity_id
_entity_poly.type
_entity_poly.pdbx_seq_one_letter_code
_entity_poly.pdbx_strand_id
1 'polypeptide(L)'
;MNMPFELGMDLGVRRAGNEQLSTKQFLIFEDQPYETKRTLSDLGGQDIVWHKGDYQLVIKGLRDFLSVQVGVPGLPGATKLKADYEDCSAWTVNKKMDEGHTEREALALPTAERLAAMKEWIDAGKPAV
;
A
#
# COMPACT_ATOMS: atom_id res chain seq x y z
N MET A 1 11.38 9.08 -13.42
CA MET A 1 11.47 8.10 -12.31
C MET A 1 12.48 8.65 -11.31
N ASN A 2 12.06 9.06 -10.10
CA ASN A 2 12.94 9.64 -9.06
C ASN A 2 13.32 8.63 -7.95
N MET A 3 12.66 7.47 -7.92
CA MET A 3 12.83 6.45 -6.88
C MET A 3 14.27 5.99 -6.61
N PRO A 4 15.16 5.80 -7.62
CA PRO A 4 16.54 5.40 -7.34
C PRO A 4 17.28 6.38 -6.42
N PHE A 5 17.02 7.68 -6.57
CA PHE A 5 17.67 8.71 -5.77
C PHE A 5 17.15 8.74 -4.33
N GLU A 6 15.82 8.71 -4.17
CA GLU A 6 15.17 8.69 -2.85
C GLU A 6 15.56 7.44 -2.04
N LEU A 7 15.53 6.26 -2.68
CA LEU A 7 15.97 5.02 -2.05
C LEU A 7 17.46 5.04 -1.71
N GLY A 8 18.30 5.60 -2.58
CA GLY A 8 19.73 5.76 -2.33
C GLY A 8 20.02 6.61 -1.09
N MET A 9 19.27 7.71 -0.89
CA MET A 9 19.37 8.53 0.31
C MET A 9 18.98 7.75 1.57
N ASP A 10 17.86 7.02 1.50
CA ASP A 10 17.38 6.22 2.62
C ASP A 10 18.33 5.09 3.03
N LEU A 11 18.93 4.42 2.03
CA LEU A 11 19.98 3.42 2.25
C LEU A 11 21.26 4.06 2.82
N GLY A 12 21.64 5.24 2.33
CA GLY A 12 22.77 6.01 2.81
C GLY A 12 22.61 6.37 4.29
N VAL A 13 21.44 6.90 4.67
CA VAL A 13 21.10 7.24 6.07
C VAL A 13 21.13 6.02 6.97
N ARG A 14 20.60 4.87 6.51
CA ARG A 14 20.68 3.61 7.24
C ARG A 14 22.12 3.14 7.50
N ARG A 15 23.03 3.38 6.55
CA ARG A 15 24.45 3.03 6.66
C ARG A 15 25.31 4.07 7.39
N ALA A 16 24.82 5.29 7.56
CA ALA A 16 25.56 6.41 8.14
C ALA A 16 25.78 6.33 9.67
N GLY A 17 25.39 5.23 10.33
CA GLY A 17 25.68 5.00 11.75
C GLY A 17 24.72 5.66 12.75
N ASN A 18 23.57 6.17 12.30
CA ASN A 18 22.49 6.56 13.20
C ASN A 18 21.78 5.31 13.74
N GLU A 19 21.86 5.06 15.05
CA GLU A 19 21.30 3.85 15.69
C GLU A 19 19.80 3.67 15.40
N GLN A 20 19.02 4.75 15.39
CA GLN A 20 17.57 4.68 15.17
C GLN A 20 17.21 4.29 13.74
N LEU A 21 18.02 4.72 12.76
CA LEU A 21 17.72 4.50 11.33
C LEU A 21 18.46 3.29 10.76
N SER A 22 19.42 2.73 11.50
CA SER A 22 20.13 1.50 11.16
C SER A 22 19.20 0.28 10.98
N THR A 23 18.07 0.27 11.69
CA THR A 23 17.04 -0.78 11.67
C THR A 23 15.93 -0.52 10.65
N LYS A 24 15.96 0.59 9.90
CA LYS A 24 14.90 0.93 8.93
C LYS A 24 14.75 -0.19 7.89
N GLN A 25 13.52 -0.71 7.77
CA GLN A 25 13.15 -1.75 6.81
C GLN A 25 12.43 -1.11 5.61
N PHE A 26 12.57 -1.73 4.44
CA PHE A 26 12.02 -1.22 3.19
C PHE A 26 11.16 -2.30 2.53
N LEU A 27 10.00 -1.89 2.04
CA LEU A 27 9.18 -2.66 1.12
C LEU A 27 9.11 -1.87 -0.18
N ILE A 28 9.49 -2.50 -1.29
CA ILE A 28 9.53 -1.87 -2.60
C ILE A 28 8.52 -2.59 -3.48
N PHE A 29 7.61 -1.81 -4.07
CA PHE A 29 6.68 -2.28 -5.07
C PHE A 29 7.14 -1.87 -6.46
N GLU A 30 7.05 -2.80 -7.40
CA GLU A 30 7.23 -2.53 -8.84
C GLU A 30 5.98 -2.94 -9.63
N ASP A 31 5.74 -2.30 -10.76
CA ASP A 31 4.58 -2.64 -11.58
C ASP A 31 4.80 -4.00 -12.26
N GLN A 32 5.89 -4.11 -13.04
CA GLN A 32 6.23 -5.36 -13.72
C GLN A 32 7.43 -6.06 -13.06
N PRO A 33 7.47 -7.41 -13.07
CA PRO A 33 8.59 -8.17 -12.52
C PRO A 33 9.93 -7.77 -13.14
N TYR A 34 10.93 -7.59 -12.28
CA TYR A 34 12.33 -7.31 -12.62
C TYR A 34 12.58 -5.93 -13.26
N GLU A 35 11.63 -4.99 -13.22
CA GLU A 35 11.86 -3.62 -13.72
C GLU A 35 12.98 -2.94 -12.95
N THR A 36 12.94 -3.05 -11.61
CA THR A 36 13.91 -2.40 -10.73
C THR A 36 15.27 -3.09 -10.80
N LYS A 37 15.30 -4.40 -11.08
CA LYS A 37 16.55 -5.17 -11.24
C LYS A 37 17.39 -4.71 -12.44
N ARG A 38 16.75 -4.11 -13.46
CA ARG A 38 17.46 -3.56 -14.63
C ARG A 38 18.24 -2.28 -14.31
N THR A 39 17.83 -1.54 -13.29
CA THR A 39 18.39 -0.23 -12.96
C THR A 39 19.14 -0.21 -11.62
N LEU A 40 18.83 -1.14 -10.71
CA LEU A 40 19.39 -1.23 -9.36
C LEU A 40 19.73 -2.68 -9.00
N SER A 41 20.75 -3.24 -9.67
CA SER A 41 21.25 -4.61 -9.44
C SER A 41 21.60 -4.90 -7.97
N ASP A 42 21.98 -3.85 -7.23
CA ASP A 42 22.42 -3.93 -5.84
C ASP A 42 21.26 -4.14 -4.84
N LEU A 43 20.00 -4.10 -5.29
CA LEU A 43 18.82 -4.46 -4.49
C LEU A 43 18.59 -5.97 -4.40
N GLY A 44 19.47 -6.80 -4.96
CA GLY A 44 19.34 -8.27 -5.05
C GLY A 44 19.24 -9.05 -3.72
N GLY A 45 19.04 -8.38 -2.58
CA GLY A 45 18.73 -8.98 -1.28
C GLY A 45 17.56 -8.32 -0.54
N GLN A 46 16.82 -7.41 -1.18
CA GLN A 46 15.54 -6.90 -0.69
C GLN A 46 14.41 -7.54 -1.52
N ASP A 47 13.39 -8.07 -0.85
CA ASP A 47 12.22 -8.66 -1.52
C ASP A 47 11.41 -7.55 -2.20
N ILE A 48 11.69 -7.33 -3.48
CA ILE A 48 10.88 -6.49 -4.36
C ILE A 48 9.61 -7.26 -4.70
N VAL A 49 8.45 -6.63 -4.46
CA VAL A 49 7.15 -7.21 -4.74
C VAL A 49 6.58 -6.56 -6.00
N TRP A 50 6.26 -7.35 -7.02
CA TRP A 50 5.54 -6.84 -8.18
C TRP A 50 4.02 -6.91 -7.98
N HIS A 51 3.29 -5.95 -8.55
CA HIS A 51 1.84 -5.90 -8.39
C HIS A 51 1.03 -5.80 -9.70
N LYS A 52 1.62 -5.47 -10.85
CA LYS A 52 0.94 -5.40 -12.16
C LYS A 52 -0.34 -4.55 -12.16
N GLY A 53 -0.35 -3.45 -11.44
CA GLY A 53 -1.55 -2.64 -11.21
C GLY A 53 -2.66 -3.29 -10.37
N ASP A 54 -2.46 -4.50 -9.83
CA ASP A 54 -3.44 -5.22 -9.02
C ASP A 54 -3.28 -4.86 -7.52
N TYR A 55 -4.27 -4.12 -7.00
CA TYR A 55 -4.32 -3.73 -5.59
C TYR A 55 -4.35 -4.92 -4.64
N GLN A 56 -4.88 -6.07 -5.07
CA GLN A 56 -4.92 -7.27 -4.25
C GLN A 56 -3.52 -7.83 -3.98
N LEU A 57 -2.61 -7.70 -4.94
CA LEU A 57 -1.21 -8.06 -4.78
C LEU A 57 -0.50 -7.08 -3.85
N VAL A 58 -0.83 -5.79 -3.93
CA VAL A 58 -0.31 -4.76 -3.00
C VAL A 58 -0.73 -5.06 -1.56
N ILE A 59 -2.02 -5.33 -1.32
CA ILE A 59 -2.54 -5.67 0.01
C ILE A 59 -1.82 -6.89 0.58
N LYS A 60 -1.68 -7.95 -0.24
CA LYS A 60 -0.98 -9.17 0.16
C LYS A 60 0.49 -8.88 0.50
N GLY A 61 1.22 -8.23 -0.40
CA GLY A 61 2.64 -7.92 -0.21
C GLY A 61 2.91 -7.08 1.03
N LEU A 62 2.08 -6.05 1.26
CA LEU A 62 2.18 -5.20 2.45
C LEU A 62 1.90 -6.01 3.73
N ARG A 63 0.83 -6.80 3.73
CA ARG A 63 0.48 -7.63 4.89
C ARG A 63 1.58 -8.65 5.21
N ASP A 64 2.13 -9.31 4.20
CA ASP A 64 3.18 -10.31 4.38
C ASP A 64 4.48 -9.67 4.86
N PHE A 65 4.84 -8.49 4.34
CA PHE A 65 5.97 -7.71 4.84
C PHE A 65 5.80 -7.32 6.31
N LEU A 66 4.64 -6.78 6.69
CA LEU A 66 4.37 -6.41 8.09
C LEU A 66 4.38 -7.64 9.02
N SER A 67 3.89 -8.78 8.54
CA SER A 67 3.84 -10.02 9.32
C SER A 67 5.22 -10.66 9.49
N VAL A 68 6.00 -10.77 8.41
CA VAL A 68 7.25 -11.55 8.37
C VAL A 68 8.45 -10.69 8.72
N GLN A 69 8.55 -9.51 8.10
CA GLN A 69 9.74 -8.66 8.20
C GLN A 69 9.68 -7.75 9.43
N VAL A 70 8.52 -7.14 9.69
CA VAL A 70 8.31 -6.25 10.85
C VAL A 70 7.91 -7.04 12.11
N GLY A 71 7.24 -8.19 11.94
CA GLY A 71 6.81 -9.04 13.06
C GLY A 71 5.56 -8.54 13.79
N VAL A 72 4.67 -7.84 13.09
CA VAL A 72 3.42 -7.32 13.69
C VAL A 72 2.47 -8.48 14.01
N PRO A 73 2.11 -8.71 15.28
CA PRO A 73 1.22 -9.80 15.65
C PRO A 73 -0.25 -9.45 15.35
N GLY A 74 -1.08 -10.47 15.13
CA GLY A 74 -2.54 -10.29 15.03
C GLY A 74 -3.04 -9.61 13.75
N LEU A 75 -2.21 -9.49 12.71
CA LEU A 75 -2.65 -8.96 11.42
C LEU A 75 -3.76 -9.83 10.81
N PRO A 76 -4.85 -9.24 10.32
CA PRO A 76 -5.86 -9.96 9.56
C PRO A 76 -5.27 -10.69 8.35
N GLY A 77 -5.91 -11.78 7.94
CA GLY A 77 -5.56 -12.47 6.71
C GLY A 77 -5.79 -11.58 5.48
N ALA A 78 -4.99 -11.77 4.42
CA ALA A 78 -5.11 -10.98 3.19
C ALA A 78 -6.53 -11.00 2.61
N THR A 79 -7.25 -12.13 2.68
CA THR A 79 -8.64 -12.23 2.24
C THR A 79 -9.57 -11.26 2.98
N LYS A 80 -9.42 -11.13 4.30
CA LYS A 80 -10.22 -10.20 5.10
C LYS A 80 -9.91 -8.75 4.76
N LEU A 81 -8.63 -8.41 4.56
CA LEU A 81 -8.21 -7.06 4.18
C LEU A 81 -8.73 -6.67 2.79
N LYS A 82 -8.74 -7.61 1.84
CA LYS A 82 -9.31 -7.40 0.50
C LYS A 82 -10.81 -7.16 0.58
N ALA A 83 -11.54 -8.00 1.32
CA ALA A 83 -12.97 -7.82 1.52
C ALA A 83 -13.27 -6.46 2.17
N ASP A 84 -12.52 -6.08 3.21
CA ASP A 84 -12.69 -4.76 3.85
C ASP A 84 -12.44 -3.60 2.88
N TYR A 85 -11.46 -3.72 1.99
CA TYR A 85 -11.19 -2.72 0.96
C TYR A 85 -12.31 -2.63 -0.08
N GLU A 86 -12.82 -3.78 -0.53
CA GLU A 86 -13.93 -3.87 -1.49
C GLU A 86 -15.23 -3.30 -0.89
N ASP A 87 -15.56 -3.69 0.34
CA ASP A 87 -16.72 -3.17 1.09
C ASP A 87 -16.61 -1.66 1.29
N CYS A 88 -15.44 -1.16 1.73
CA CYS A 88 -15.20 0.27 1.88
C CYS A 88 -15.36 1.02 0.55
N SER A 89 -14.86 0.46 -0.55
CA SER A 89 -14.96 1.07 -1.88
C SER A 89 -16.40 1.15 -2.35
N ALA A 90 -17.18 0.09 -2.17
CA ALA A 90 -18.58 0.05 -2.57
C ALA A 90 -19.44 0.96 -1.67
N TRP A 91 -19.20 0.98 -0.36
CA TRP A 91 -19.83 1.94 0.56
C TRP A 91 -19.56 3.39 0.13
N THR A 92 -18.31 3.70 -0.22
CA THR A 92 -17.91 5.04 -0.69
C THR A 92 -18.63 5.40 -1.99
N VAL A 93 -18.74 4.46 -2.93
CA VAL A 93 -19.45 4.70 -4.20
C VAL A 93 -20.92 5.01 -3.96
N ASN A 94 -21.62 4.20 -3.16
CA ASN A 94 -23.03 4.44 -2.83
C ASN A 94 -23.23 5.80 -2.18
N LYS A 95 -22.42 6.13 -1.18
CA LYS A 95 -22.47 7.44 -0.50
C LYS A 95 -22.27 8.59 -1.48
N LYS A 96 -21.30 8.48 -2.39
CA LYS A 96 -21.03 9.53 -3.39
C LYS A 96 -22.13 9.64 -4.44
N MET A 97 -22.77 8.54 -4.80
CA MET A 97 -23.94 8.57 -5.67
C MET A 97 -25.11 9.30 -5.02
N ASP A 98 -25.33 9.11 -3.71
CA ASP A 98 -26.32 9.86 -2.95
C ASP A 98 -26.00 11.37 -2.85
N GLU A 99 -24.70 11.72 -2.86
CA GLU A 99 -24.22 13.11 -2.95
C GLU A 99 -24.34 13.70 -4.39
N GLY A 100 -24.76 12.91 -5.38
CA GLY A 100 -25.01 13.34 -6.75
C GLY A 100 -23.90 13.03 -7.76
N HIS A 101 -22.88 12.25 -7.37
CA HIS A 101 -21.86 11.78 -8.31
C HIS A 101 -22.40 10.64 -9.19
N THR A 102 -21.90 10.56 -10.42
CA THR A 102 -21.99 9.32 -11.19
C THR A 102 -21.08 8.24 -10.58
N GLU A 103 -21.38 6.96 -10.83
CA GLU A 103 -20.52 5.85 -10.40
C GLU A 103 -19.06 6.02 -10.88
N ARG A 104 -18.87 6.51 -12.12
CA ARG A 104 -17.54 6.78 -12.67
C ARG A 104 -16.78 7.85 -11.89
N GLU A 105 -17.46 8.92 -11.48
CA GLU A 105 -16.85 9.99 -10.68
C GLU A 105 -16.52 9.49 -9.26
N ALA A 106 -17.43 8.73 -8.66
CA ALA A 106 -17.24 8.10 -7.36
C ALA A 106 -16.06 7.09 -7.36
N LEU A 107 -15.88 6.36 -8.46
CA LEU A 107 -14.73 5.48 -8.65
C LEU A 107 -13.44 6.24 -8.97
N ALA A 108 -13.49 7.51 -9.34
CA ALA A 108 -12.35 8.33 -9.75
C ALA A 108 -11.98 9.46 -8.77
N LEU A 109 -12.43 9.34 -7.50
CA LEU A 109 -12.17 10.36 -6.48
C LEU A 109 -10.68 10.68 -6.29
N PRO A 110 -10.34 11.94 -5.98
CA PRO A 110 -8.99 12.32 -5.56
C PRO A 110 -8.51 11.48 -4.36
N THR A 111 -7.20 11.22 -4.29
CA THR A 111 -6.61 10.38 -3.22
C THR A 111 -6.96 10.88 -1.82
N ALA A 112 -6.96 12.20 -1.61
CA ALA A 112 -7.31 12.78 -0.31
C ALA A 112 -8.76 12.46 0.11
N GLU A 113 -9.70 12.51 -0.82
CA GLU A 113 -11.10 12.18 -0.57
C GLU A 113 -11.31 10.69 -0.34
N ARG A 114 -10.63 9.82 -1.12
CA ARG A 114 -10.65 8.38 -0.87
C ARG A 114 -10.16 8.03 0.53
N LEU A 115 -9.05 8.64 0.96
CA LEU A 115 -8.50 8.44 2.30
C LEU A 115 -9.43 8.96 3.41
N ALA A 116 -10.12 10.08 3.17
CA ALA A 116 -11.11 10.60 4.10
C ALA A 116 -12.30 9.64 4.24
N ALA A 117 -12.83 9.14 3.11
CA ALA A 117 -13.92 8.16 3.10
C ALA A 117 -13.53 6.84 3.78
N MET A 118 -12.29 6.35 3.58
CA MET A 118 -11.78 5.17 4.28
C MET A 118 -11.75 5.34 5.80
N LYS A 119 -11.32 6.50 6.29
CA LYS A 119 -11.32 6.81 7.73
C LYS A 119 -12.74 6.85 8.27
N GLU A 120 -13.63 7.53 7.56
CA GLU A 120 -15.03 7.63 7.95
C GLU A 120 -15.71 6.25 8.01
N TRP A 121 -15.46 5.38 7.03
CA TRP A 121 -15.99 4.01 7.02
C TRP A 121 -15.46 3.19 8.21
N ILE A 122 -14.19 3.34 8.56
CA ILE A 122 -13.61 2.71 9.76
C ILE A 122 -14.25 3.25 11.03
N ASP A 123 -14.41 4.57 11.15
CA ASP A 123 -15.00 5.24 12.31
C ASP A 123 -16.49 4.90 12.48
N ALA A 124 -17.19 4.66 11.38
CA ALA A 124 -18.57 4.16 11.34
C ALA A 124 -18.70 2.67 11.72
N GLY A 125 -17.60 1.99 12.06
CA GLY A 125 -17.60 0.60 12.48
C GLY A 125 -17.62 -0.41 11.33
N LYS A 126 -17.11 -0.03 10.15
CA LYS A 126 -17.10 -0.86 8.94
C LYS A 126 -18.49 -1.34 8.53
N PRO A 127 -19.44 -0.42 8.26
CA PRO A 127 -20.78 -0.80 7.84
C PRO A 127 -20.72 -1.66 6.58
N ALA A 128 -21.56 -2.71 6.56
CA ALA A 128 -21.78 -3.50 5.36
C ALA A 128 -22.48 -2.64 4.28
N VAL A 129 -22.21 -2.98 3.03
CA VAL A 129 -22.79 -2.33 1.84
C VAL A 129 -24.16 -2.92 1.54
#